data_AF-N8WB24-F1
#
_entry.id   AF-N8WB24-F1
#
_cell.length_a   1.000
_cell.length_b   1.000
_cell.length_c   1.000
_cell.angle_alpha   90.00
_cell.angle_beta   90.00
_cell.angle_gamma   90.00
#
_symmetry.space_group_name_H-M   'P 1'
#
loop_
_entity.id
_entity.type
_entity.pdbx_description
1 polymer ?
#
loop_
_entity_poly.entity_id
_entity_poly.type
_entity_poly.pdbx_seq_one_letter_code
_entity_poly.pdbx_strand_id
1 'polypeptide(L)' 'MKKSIHAIEHTPIYNWHEYQQRQKQIKSAKFRKNCIDGAAALCTVMFTCSLLFWGH' A
#
# COMPACT_ATOMS: atom_id res chain seq x y z
N MET A 1 -32.92 -24.88 6.35
CA MET A 1 -31.50 -24.91 5.90
C MET A 1 -30.66 -24.06 6.85
N LYS A 2 -29.85 -24.68 7.70
CA LYS A 2 -28.88 -23.96 8.55
C LYS A 2 -27.71 -23.54 7.66
N LYS A 3 -27.50 -22.23 7.48
CA LYS A 3 -26.27 -21.71 6.87
C LYS A 3 -25.13 -22.01 7.84
N SER A 4 -24.22 -22.91 7.47
CA SER A 4 -22.95 -23.07 8.18
C SER A 4 -22.16 -21.77 7.99
N ILE A 5 -22.13 -20.96 9.05
CA ILE A 5 -21.17 -19.88 9.17
C ILE A 5 -19.83 -20.60 9.29
N HIS A 6 -19.09 -20.70 8.17
CA HIS A 6 -17.67 -21.02 8.23
C HIS A 6 -17.03 -19.85 8.98
N ALA A 7 -17.01 -19.94 10.31
CA ALA A 7 -16.11 -19.16 11.12
C ALA A 7 -14.73 -19.43 10.52
N ILE A 8 -14.15 -18.40 9.90
CA ILE A 8 -12.81 -18.46 9.35
C ILE A 8 -11.94 -18.82 10.54
N GLU A 9 -11.59 -20.09 10.64
CA GLU A 9 -10.72 -20.60 11.69
C GLU A 9 -9.49 -19.71 11.63
N HIS A 10 -9.25 -18.95 12.71
CA HIS A 10 -8.05 -18.16 12.82
C HIS A 10 -6.90 -19.16 12.70
N THR A 11 -6.32 -19.31 11.50
CA THR A 11 -5.14 -20.16 11.30
C THR A 11 -4.12 -19.61 12.27
N PRO A 12 -3.85 -20.32 13.39
CA PRO A 12 -2.96 -19.77 14.39
C PRO A 12 -1.63 -19.61 13.68
N ILE A 13 -1.08 -18.39 13.74
CA ILE A 13 0.23 -18.09 13.16
C ILE A 13 1.23 -18.91 13.97
N TYR A 14 1.50 -20.14 13.52
CA TYR A 14 2.29 -21.13 14.24
C TYR A 14 3.76 -20.69 14.30
N ASN A 15 4.21 -19.99 13.25
CA ASN A 15 5.55 -19.46 13.11
C ASN A 15 5.54 -17.93 13.11
N TRP A 16 5.64 -17.35 14.30
CA TRP A 16 5.71 -15.89 14.48
C TRP A 16 6.81 -15.22 13.65
N HIS A 17 7.97 -15.90 13.53
CA HIS A 17 9.12 -15.40 12.80
C HIS A 17 8.84 -15.22 11.29
N GLU A 18 8.19 -16.21 10.66
CA GLU A 18 7.84 -16.14 9.23
C GLU A 18 6.80 -15.06 8.96
N TYR A 19 5.85 -14.87 9.87
CA TYR A 19 4.84 -13.82 9.77
C TYR A 19 5.46 -12.42 9.88
N GLN A 20 6.36 -12.20 10.84
CA GLN A 20 7.08 -10.92 10.94
C GLN A 20 7.90 -10.63 9.69
N GLN A 21 8.56 -11.63 9.11
CA GLN A 21 9.34 -11.47 7.89
C GLN A 21 8.45 -11.07 6.70
N ARG A 22 7.27 -11.70 6.54
CA ARG A 22 6.27 -11.32 5.52
C ARG A 22 5.76 -9.91 5.74
N GLN A 23 5.41 -9.54 6.97
CA GLN A 23 4.96 -8.19 7.34
C GLN A 23 6.02 -7.12 7.00
N LYS A 24 7.29 -7.39 7.28
CA LYS A 24 8.40 -6.48 6.94
C LYS A 24 8.51 -6.28 5.43
N GLN A 25 8.42 -7.36 4.66
CA GLN A 25 8.45 -7.29 3.18
C GLN A 25 7.27 -6.49 2.62
N ILE A 26 6.06 -6.73 3.14
CA ILE A 26 4.85 -5.99 2.74
C ILE A 26 5.00 -4.50 3.08
N LYS A 27 5.51 -4.17 4.27
CA LYS A 27 5.72 -2.78 4.70
C LYS A 27 6.73 -2.06 3.79
N SER A 28 7.85 -2.70 3.46
CA SER A 28 8.85 -2.13 2.55
C SER A 28 8.30 -1.97 1.12
N ALA A 29 7.53 -2.93 0.62
CA ALA A 29 6.90 -2.82 -0.69
C ALA A 29 5.86 -1.69 -0.74
N LYS A 30 5.05 -1.55 0.32
CA LYS A 30 4.05 -0.48 0.45
C LYS A 30 4.71 0.89 0.56
N PHE A 31 5.81 0.99 1.30
CA PHE A 31 6.58 2.23 1.41
C PHE A 31 7.09 2.71 0.05
N ARG A 32 7.71 1.81 -0.74
CA ARG A 32 8.18 2.16 -2.10
C ARG A 32 7.04 2.64 -3.01
N LYS A 33 5.90 1.95 -2.99
CA LYS A 33 4.72 2.35 -3.76
C LYS A 33 4.25 3.76 -3.36
N ASN A 34 4.13 4.01 -2.07
CA ASN A 34 3.71 5.32 -1.57
C ASN A 34 4.71 6.44 -1.91
N CYS A 35 6.01 6.16 -1.92
CA CYS A 35 7.02 7.12 -2.37
C CYS A 35 6.88 7.44 -3.87
N ILE A 36 6.65 6.44 -4.71
CA ILE A 36 6.45 6.64 -6.15
C ILE A 36 5.16 7.42 -6.41
N ASP A 37 4.06 7.04 -5.76
CA ASP A 37 2.78 7.74 -5.90
C ASP A 37 2.88 9.20 -5.43
N GLY A 38 3.54 9.44 -4.30
CA GLY A 38 3.78 10.80 -3.79
C GLY A 38 4.68 11.63 -4.70
N ALA A 39 5.75 11.05 -5.24
CA ALA A 39 6.63 11.72 -6.20
C ALA A 39 5.90 12.04 -7.51
N ALA A 40 5.10 11.10 -8.02
CA ALA A 40 4.28 11.31 -9.21
C ALA A 40 3.28 12.45 -8.99
N ALA A 41 2.57 12.45 -7.86
CA ALA A 41 1.64 13.54 -7.52
C ALA A 41 2.34 14.90 -7.45
N LEU A 42 3.50 14.99 -6.80
CA LEU A 42 4.29 16.22 -6.74
C LEU A 42 4.72 16.68 -8.14
N CYS A 43 5.23 15.77 -8.98
CA CYS A 43 5.57 16.09 -10.36
C CYS A 43 4.34 16.61 -11.13
N THR A 44 3.19 15.96 -11.03
CA THR A 44 1.97 16.39 -11.70
C THR A 44 1.58 17.81 -11.26
N VAL A 45 1.63 18.12 -9.96
CA VAL A 45 1.32 19.46 -9.44
C VAL A 45 2.32 20.49 -9.96
N MET A 46 3.62 20.18 -9.92
CA MET A 46 4.67 21.08 -10.42
C MET A 46 4.50 21.37 -11.91
N PHE A 47 4.30 20.34 -12.74
CA PHE A 47 4.06 20.51 -14.17
C PHE A 47 2.79 21.30 -14.43
N THR A 48 1.70 21.02 -13.70
CA THR A 48 0.44 21.74 -13.85
C THR A 48 0.62 23.22 -13.48
N CYS A 49 1.29 23.53 -12.38
CA CYS A 49 1.61 24.91 -12.01
C CYS A 49 2.52 25.58 -13.05
N SER A 50 3.57 24.90 -13.52
CA SER A 50 4.43 25.44 -14.57
C SER A 50 3.65 25.76 -15.84
N LEU A 51 2.77 24.87 -16.30
CA LEU A 51 1.95 25.12 -17.49
C LEU A 51 0.95 26.25 -17.29
N LEU A 52 0.33 26.35 -16.12
CA LEU A 52 -0.65 27.41 -15.81
C LEU A 52 0.00 28.79 -15.69
N PHE A 53 1.25 28.87 -15.24
CA PHE A 53 1.96 30.15 -15.03
C PHE A 53 2.90 30.54 -16.19
N TRP A 54 3.41 29.60 -17.01
CA TRP A 54 4.27 29.91 -18.17
C TRP A 54 3.48 30.47 -19.36
N GLY A 55 2.14 30.37 -19.34
CA GLY A 55 1.26 30.94 -20.37
C GLY A 55 0.76 32.37 -20.11
N HIS A 56 1.17 33.00 -19.00
CA HIS A 56 0.82 34.38 -18.62
C HIS A 56 2.05 35.29 -18.73
#